data_AF-A0A0D7ASR9-F1
#
_entry.id   AF-A0A0D7ASR9-F1
#
_cell.length_a   1.000
_cell.length_b   1.000
_cell.length_c   1.000
_cell.angle_alpha   90.00
_cell.angle_beta   90.00
_cell.angle_gamma   90.00
#
_symmetry.space_group_name_H-M   'P 1'
#
loop_
_entity.id
_entity.type
_entity.pdbx_description
1 polymer ?
#
loop_
_entity_poly.entity_id
_entity_poly.type
_entity_poly.pdbx_seq_one_letter_code
_entity_poly.pdbx_strand_id
1 'polypeptide(L)' 'LTDCLLVCIADASLGDCSSTDDSCLCQNSDFVSSVTDCVVNDCPSDEIQTALDSSEELCEAVVRCGSASYAVG' A
#
# COMPACT_ATOMS: atom_id res chain seq x y z
N LEU A 1 3.08 10.78 -1.95
CA LEU A 1 2.08 9.97 -2.67
C LEU A 1 1.75 10.62 -4.00
N THR A 2 1.89 9.88 -5.09
CA THR A 2 1.51 10.32 -6.44
C THR A 2 0.02 10.03 -6.68
N ASP A 3 -0.60 10.73 -7.63
CA ASP A 3 -2.00 10.50 -7.99
C ASP A 3 -2.20 9.10 -8.59
N CYS A 4 -1.24 8.59 -9.37
CA CYS A 4 -1.33 7.24 -9.93
C CYS A 4 -1.41 6.16 -8.84
N LEU A 5 -0.57 6.26 -7.79
CA LEU A 5 -0.61 5.30 -6.70
C LEU A 5 -1.95 5.30 -5.97
N LEU A 6 -2.58 6.46 -5.80
CA LEU A 6 -3.90 6.55 -5.16
C LEU A 6 -4.96 5.80 -5.97
N VAL A 7 -4.90 5.87 -7.31
CA VAL A 7 -5.76 5.08 -8.20
C VAL A 7 -5.46 3.59 -8.05
N CYS A 8 -4.19 3.20 -8.08
CA CYS A 8 -3.79 1.80 -7.95
C CYS A 8 -4.21 1.17 -6.61
N ILE A 9 -4.14 1.92 -5.51
CA ILE A 9 -4.63 1.45 -4.20
C ILE A 9 -6.16 1.28 -4.21
N ALA A 10 -6.89 2.18 -4.88
CA ALA A 10 -8.35 2.13 -4.92
C ALA A 10 -8.90 0.96 -5.73
N ASP A 11 -8.20 0.55 -6.80
CA ASP A 11 -8.57 -0.58 -7.67
C ASP A 11 -7.94 -1.92 -7.25
N ALA A 12 -7.08 -1.93 -6.23
CA ALA A 12 -6.37 -3.12 -5.78
C ALA A 12 -7.30 -4.22 -5.24
N SER A 13 -6.83 -5.46 -5.35
CA SER A 13 -7.49 -6.61 -4.74
C SER A 13 -7.28 -6.58 -3.23
N LEU A 14 -8.35 -6.46 -2.44
CA LEU A 14 -8.25 -6.45 -0.98
C LEU A 14 -8.01 -7.84 -0.37
N GLY A 15 -8.16 -8.92 -1.17
CA GLY A 15 -8.14 -10.29 -0.66
C GLY A 15 -9.19 -10.49 0.44
N ASP A 16 -8.74 -11.03 1.59
CA ASP A 16 -9.57 -11.23 2.79
C ASP A 16 -9.57 -10.01 3.74
N CYS A 17 -8.89 -8.92 3.39
CA CYS A 17 -8.75 -7.75 4.23
C CYS A 17 -9.92 -6.75 4.06
N SER A 18 -10.19 -5.96 5.10
CA SER A 18 -11.04 -4.78 4.97
C SER A 18 -10.28 -3.67 4.24
N SER A 19 -10.99 -2.82 3.50
CA SER A 19 -10.41 -1.65 2.81
C SER A 19 -9.82 -0.60 3.77
N THR A 20 -10.06 -0.74 5.08
CA THR A 20 -9.54 0.15 6.13
C THR A 20 -8.59 -0.57 7.09
N ASP A 21 -8.28 -1.85 6.85
CA ASP A 21 -7.34 -2.60 7.67
C ASP A 21 -5.96 -2.59 7.00
N ASP A 22 -5.30 -1.45 7.10
CA ASP A 22 -3.99 -1.22 6.47
C ASP A 22 -2.95 -2.26 6.94
N SER A 23 -3.07 -2.75 8.18
CA SER A 23 -2.18 -3.79 8.72
C SER A 23 -2.37 -5.13 8.02
N CYS A 24 -3.63 -5.52 7.76
CA CYS A 24 -3.92 -6.70 6.95
C CYS A 24 -3.48 -6.50 5.50
N LEU A 25 -3.84 -5.38 4.88
CA LEU A 25 -3.55 -5.09 3.48
C LEU A 25 -2.05 -5.12 3.19
N CYS A 26 -1.23 -4.49 4.04
CA CYS A 26 0.23 -4.49 3.91
C CYS A 26 0.91 -5.84 4.14
N GLN A 27 0.20 -6.84 4.67
CA GLN A 27 0.68 -8.23 4.83
C GLN A 27 0.03 -9.19 3.82
N ASN A 28 -0.97 -8.74 3.07
CA ASN A 28 -1.68 -9.54 2.09
C ASN A 28 -0.95 -9.48 0.74
N SER A 29 -0.46 -10.63 0.28
CA SER A 29 0.30 -10.72 -0.97
C SER A 29 -0.53 -10.34 -2.20
N ASP A 30 -1.84 -10.59 -2.20
CA ASP A 30 -2.70 -10.26 -3.35
C ASP A 30 -2.87 -8.74 -3.46
N PHE A 31 -3.08 -8.05 -2.34
CA PHE A 31 -3.13 -6.59 -2.30
C PHE A 31 -1.81 -5.99 -2.76
N VAL A 32 -0.69 -6.35 -2.11
CA VAL A 32 0.64 -5.80 -2.43
C VAL A 32 1.01 -6.05 -3.90
N SER A 33 0.76 -7.27 -4.41
CA SER A 33 1.07 -7.59 -5.81
C SER A 33 0.18 -6.81 -6.77
N SER A 34 -1.12 -6.69 -6.49
CA SER A 34 -2.03 -5.95 -7.38
C SER A 34 -1.73 -4.45 -7.44
N VAL A 35 -1.38 -3.82 -6.33
CA VAL A 35 -0.90 -2.43 -6.31
C VAL A 35 0.40 -2.29 -7.09
N THR A 36 1.35 -3.20 -6.87
CA THR A 36 2.65 -3.19 -7.57
C THR A 36 2.47 -3.34 -9.08
N ASP A 37 1.64 -4.29 -9.50
CA ASP A 37 1.37 -4.55 -10.92
C ASP A 37 0.68 -3.35 -11.57
N CYS A 38 -0.30 -2.72 -10.90
CA CYS A 38 -0.92 -1.49 -11.39
C CYS A 38 0.13 -0.38 -11.53
N VAL A 39 0.98 -0.19 -10.51
CA VAL A 39 2.00 0.87 -10.55
C VAL A 39 2.96 0.68 -11.72
N VAL A 40 3.43 -0.55 -11.95
CA VAL A 40 4.40 -0.85 -13.02
C VAL A 40 3.78 -0.75 -14.42
N ASN A 41 2.51 -1.10 -14.57
CA ASN A 41 1.85 -1.15 -15.88
C ASN A 41 1.15 0.15 -16.27
N ASP A 42 0.56 0.86 -15.31
CA ASP A 42 -0.37 1.96 -15.58
C ASP A 42 0.18 3.34 -15.18
N CYS A 43 1.19 3.42 -14.30
CA CYS A 43 1.75 4.71 -13.93
C CYS A 43 2.70 5.29 -14.99
N PRO A 44 2.76 6.65 -15.08
CA PRO A 44 3.82 7.32 -15.82
C PRO A 44 5.19 6.84 -15.36
N SER A 45 6.12 6.63 -16.30
CA SER A 45 7.44 6.07 -16.01
C SER A 45 8.25 6.87 -15.00
N ASP A 46 8.01 8.19 -14.91
CA ASP A 46 8.63 9.10 -13.96
C ASP A 46 8.00 9.06 -12.56
N GLU A 47 6.82 8.44 -12.41
CA GLU A 47 6.15 8.24 -11.12
C GLU A 47 6.39 6.85 -10.50
N ILE A 48 6.72 5.84 -11.31
CA ILE A 48 6.82 4.43 -10.86
C ILE A 48 7.68 4.29 -9.59
N GLN A 49 8.92 4.79 -9.61
CA GLN A 49 9.81 4.62 -8.46
C GLN A 49 9.27 5.32 -7.21
N THR A 50 8.75 6.55 -7.35
CA THR A 50 8.18 7.30 -6.23
C THR A 50 6.92 6.63 -5.66
N ALA A 51 6.10 6.00 -6.51
CA ALA A 51 4.94 5.22 -6.09
C ALA A 51 5.34 3.95 -5.34
N LEU A 52 6.34 3.21 -5.84
CA LEU A 52 6.86 2.03 -5.14
C LEU A 52 7.45 2.40 -3.77
N ASP A 53 8.32 3.41 -3.72
CA ASP A 53 8.93 3.89 -2.48
C ASP A 53 7.85 4.36 -1.47
N SER A 54 6.82 5.07 -1.95
CA SER A 54 5.71 5.52 -1.10
C SER A 54 4.89 4.34 -0.54
N SER A 55 4.66 3.31 -1.34
CA SER A 55 3.92 2.10 -0.92
C SER A 55 4.68 1.37 0.19
N GLU A 56 6.00 1.21 0.02
CA GLU A 56 6.87 0.61 1.03
C GLU A 56 6.89 1.45 2.31
N GLU A 57 7.08 2.77 2.22
CA GLU A 57 7.10 3.67 3.38
C GLU A 57 5.79 3.59 4.18
N LEU A 58 4.64 3.59 3.50
CA LEU A 58 3.34 3.45 4.13
C LEU A 58 3.20 2.12 4.88
N CYS A 59 3.53 1.01 4.23
CA CYS A 59 3.41 -0.30 4.87
C CYS A 59 4.40 -0.49 6.02
N GLU A 60 5.61 0.04 5.91
CA GLU A 60 6.53 0.07 7.05
C GLU A 60 6.00 0.93 8.19
N ALA A 61 5.40 2.08 7.90
CA ALA A 61 4.80 2.95 8.90
C ALA A 61 3.62 2.26 9.62
N VAL A 62 2.81 1.48 8.90
CA VAL A 62 1.74 0.66 9.47
C VAL A 62 2.31 -0.41 10.40
N VAL A 63 3.37 -1.12 10.01
CA VAL A 63 4.02 -2.11 10.90
C VAL A 63 4.57 -1.43 12.16
N ARG A 64 5.20 -0.26 12.01
CA ARG A 64 5.78 0.52 13.12
C ARG A 64 4.72 1.11 14.05
N CYS A 65 3.61 1.62 13.52
CA CYS A 65 2.51 2.19 14.30
C CYS A 65 1.59 1.11 14.90
N GLY A 66 1.34 0.03 14.14
CA GLY A 66 0.58 -1.14 14.59
C GLY A 66 1.29 -1.91 15.71
N SER A 67 2.62 -1.94 15.71
CA SER A 67 3.41 -2.45 16.85
C SER A 67 3.56 -1.45 18.00
N ALA A 68 3.29 -0.16 17.78
CA ALA A 68 3.36 0.89 18.80
C ALA A 68 2.00 1.27 19.44
N SER A 69 0.88 0.81 18.88
CA SER A 69 -0.47 1.21 19.34
C SER A 69 -0.92 0.53 20.64
N TYR A 70 -0.20 -0.48 21.15
CA TYR A 70 -0.42 -1.01 22.51
C TYR A 70 0.56 -0.40 23.52
N ALA A 71 0.74 0.93 23.51
CA ALA A 71 1.54 1.61 24.55
C ALA A 71 1.11 3.05 24.88
N VAL A 72 0.03 3.59 24.30
CA VAL A 72 -0.51 4.90 24.70
C VAL A 72 -2.03 4.91 24.66
N GLY A 73 -2.65 4.90 25.85
CA GLY A 73 -4.10 5.07 26.04
C GLY A 73 -4.61 4.34 27.27
#